data_AF-A0A7X8VK22-F1
#
_entry.id   AF-A0A7X8VK22-F1
#
_cell.length_a   1.000
_cell.length_b   1.000
_cell.length_c   1.000
_cell.angle_alpha   90.00
_cell.angle_beta   90.00
_cell.angle_gamma   90.00
#
_symmetry.space_group_name_H-M   'P 1'
#
loop_
_entity.id
_entity.type
_entity.pdbx_description
1 polymer ?
#
loop_
_entity_poly.entity_id
_entity_poly.type
_entity_poly.pdbx_seq_one_letter_code
_entity_poly.pdbx_strand_id
1 'polypeptide(L)'
;GLPGGEDPFREKLIHAGASADVVDEFIARIHEVQEGDVGDADIDGLAFDIARVSNLVRWSGNVRYVEAEQGDAYLDGVGVAAAAVFRDWDDFSRAYLAGLSTRFKGGSKHYIKAVEWLRTDFSSPWFRQPWITAIKSTK
;
A
#
# COMPACT_ATOMS: atom_id res chain seq x y z
N GLY A 1 9.70 11.23 -24.89
CA GLY A 1 8.63 10.77 -25.79
C GLY A 1 8.37 9.31 -25.54
N LEU A 2 7.19 9.00 -25.01
CA LEU A 2 6.36 7.89 -25.46
C LEU A 2 4.91 8.42 -25.44
N PRO A 3 4.32 8.70 -26.61
CA PRO A 3 2.90 8.98 -26.75
C PRO A 3 2.14 7.66 -26.88
N GLY A 4 1.11 7.44 -26.05
CA GLY A 4 0.04 6.49 -26.36
C GLY A 4 0.24 5.01 -26.01
N GLY A 5 1.02 4.67 -24.98
CA GLY A 5 0.97 3.34 -24.37
C GLY A 5 0.18 3.39 -23.06
N GLU A 6 -0.71 2.44 -22.81
CA GLU A 6 -1.42 2.31 -21.52
C GLU A 6 -0.40 2.30 -20.37
N ASP A 7 -0.63 3.16 -19.38
CA ASP A 7 0.24 3.23 -18.20
C ASP A 7 0.22 1.85 -17.51
N PRO A 8 1.38 1.18 -17.32
CA PRO A 8 1.44 -0.15 -16.74
C PRO A 8 0.90 -0.20 -15.30
N PHE A 9 0.81 0.94 -14.60
CA PHE A 9 0.13 1.05 -13.32
C PHE A 9 -1.40 1.10 -13.47
N ARG A 10 -1.93 1.63 -14.56
CA ARG A 10 -3.38 1.74 -14.78
C ARG A 10 -4.06 0.38 -14.76
N GLU A 11 -3.57 -0.55 -15.57
CA GLU A 11 -4.11 -1.92 -15.62
C GLU A 11 -3.99 -2.62 -14.27
N LYS A 12 -2.86 -2.44 -13.59
CA LYS A 12 -2.59 -3.01 -12.27
C LYS A 12 -3.59 -2.54 -11.22
N LEU A 13 -3.95 -1.26 -11.24
CA LEU A 13 -4.86 -0.65 -10.28
C LEU A 13 -6.33 -0.92 -10.59
N ILE A 14 -6.73 -0.97 -11.86
CA ILE A 14 -8.07 -1.41 -12.25
C ILE A 14 -8.28 -2.88 -11.84
N HIS A 15 -7.27 -3.74 -12.04
CA HIS A 15 -7.34 -5.13 -11.61
C HIS A 15 -7.35 -5.29 -10.07
N ALA A 16 -6.82 -4.30 -9.34
CA ALA A 16 -6.89 -4.21 -7.89
C ALA A 16 -8.32 -3.91 -7.37
N GLY A 17 -9.28 -3.67 -8.27
CA GLY A 17 -10.64 -3.30 -7.91
C GLY A 17 -10.82 -1.79 -7.67
N ALA A 18 -9.79 -0.98 -7.94
CA ALA A 18 -9.93 0.48 -7.86
C ALA A 18 -10.82 0.98 -9.00
N SER A 19 -11.66 1.99 -8.71
CA SER A 19 -12.47 2.64 -9.74
C SER A 19 -11.57 3.38 -10.73
N ALA A 20 -11.99 3.46 -11.99
CA ALA A 20 -11.23 4.13 -13.04
C ALA A 20 -10.90 5.60 -12.65
N ASP A 21 -11.83 6.29 -11.99
CA ASP A 21 -11.63 7.68 -11.55
C ASP A 21 -10.50 7.81 -10.52
N VAL A 22 -10.42 6.88 -9.55
CA VAL A 22 -9.34 6.85 -8.55
C VAL A 22 -7.99 6.53 -9.20
N VAL A 23 -8.00 5.63 -10.18
CA VAL A 23 -6.78 5.27 -10.93
C VAL A 23 -6.27 6.45 -11.75
N ASP A 24 -7.17 7.14 -12.45
CA ASP A 24 -6.80 8.28 -13.30
C ASP A 24 -6.33 9.48 -12.45
N GLU A 25 -6.95 9.73 -11.29
CA GLU A 25 -6.50 10.74 -10.32
C GLU A 25 -5.11 10.40 -9.73
N PHE A 26 -4.85 9.12 -9.43
CA PHE A 26 -3.57 8.66 -8.91
C PHE A 26 -2.44 8.79 -9.94
N ILE A 27 -2.68 8.40 -11.19
CA ILE A 27 -1.70 8.51 -12.28
C ILE A 27 -1.37 9.98 -12.56
N ALA A 28 -2.39 10.86 -12.62
CA ALA A 28 -2.18 12.29 -12.81
C ALA A 28 -1.24 12.88 -11.72
N ARG A 29 -1.46 12.52 -10.45
CA ARG A 29 -0.60 12.93 -9.34
C ARG A 29 0.81 12.37 -9.41
N ILE A 30 1.01 11.12 -9.83
CA ILE A 30 2.36 10.56 -10.00
C ILE A 30 3.12 11.34 -11.06
N HIS A 31 2.48 11.63 -12.20
CA HIS A 31 3.11 12.37 -13.29
C HIS A 31 3.45 13.81 -12.89
N GLU A 32 2.61 14.47 -12.08
CA GLU A 32 2.94 15.78 -11.48
C GLU A 32 4.13 15.72 -10.51
N VAL A 33 4.28 14.63 -9.75
CA VAL A 33 5.37 14.46 -8.77
C VAL A 33 6.70 14.10 -9.45
N GLN A 34 6.69 13.42 -10.60
CA GLN A 34 7.91 13.06 -11.34
C GLN A 34 8.67 14.25 -11.96
N GLU A 35 8.07 15.44 -12.04
CA GLU A 35 8.79 16.66 -12.43
C GLU A 35 9.67 17.23 -11.31
N GLY A 36 9.56 16.72 -10.08
CA GLY A 36 10.47 16.99 -8.96
C GLY A 36 11.53 15.90 -8.80
N ASP A 37 12.75 16.29 -8.40
CA ASP A 37 13.91 15.42 -8.17
C ASP A 37 13.54 14.24 -7.24
N VAL A 38 13.22 13.08 -7.83
CA VAL A 38 12.91 11.85 -7.10
C VAL A 38 14.25 11.31 -6.58
N GLY A 39 14.69 11.82 -5.43
CA GLY A 39 15.73 11.16 -4.63
C GLY A 39 15.34 9.70 -4.35
N ASP A 40 16.34 8.89 -3.97
CA ASP A 40 16.16 7.47 -3.63
C ASP A 40 14.92 7.29 -2.75
N ALA A 41 13.86 6.70 -3.29
CA ALA A 41 12.57 6.68 -2.61
C ALA A 41 12.69 5.88 -1.30
N ASP A 42 12.30 6.48 -0.16
CA ASP A 42 12.23 5.78 1.14
C ASP A 42 11.09 4.76 1.13
N ILE A 43 11.30 3.64 0.44
CA ILE A 43 10.31 2.55 0.27
C ILE A 43 9.94 1.94 1.63
N ASP A 44 10.92 1.81 2.53
CA ASP A 44 10.71 1.31 3.88
C ASP A 44 9.81 2.25 4.69
N GLY A 45 10.05 3.55 4.56
CA GLY A 45 9.21 4.58 5.13
C GLY A 45 7.79 4.60 4.59
N LEU A 46 7.65 4.45 3.27
CA LEU A 46 6.36 4.37 2.62
C LEU A 46 5.55 3.16 3.12
N ALA A 47 6.18 1.99 3.27
CA ALA A 47 5.52 0.81 3.86
C ALA A 47 5.06 1.07 5.30
N PHE A 48 5.90 1.74 6.10
CA PHE A 48 5.55 2.15 7.45
C PHE A 48 4.35 3.10 7.48
N ASP A 49 4.35 4.14 6.65
CA ASP A 49 3.30 5.15 6.61
C ASP A 49 1.98 4.56 6.12
N ILE A 50 1.99 3.73 5.07
CA ILE A 50 0.81 3.00 4.58
C ILE A 50 0.16 2.17 5.70
N ALA A 51 0.95 1.38 6.43
CA ALA A 51 0.44 0.56 7.52
C ALA A 51 -0.17 1.42 8.65
N ARG A 52 0.47 2.54 8.97
CA ARG A 52 0.03 3.47 10.02
C ARG A 52 -1.25 4.21 9.64
N VAL A 53 -1.33 4.72 8.41
CA VAL A 53 -2.53 5.38 7.88
C VAL A 53 -3.68 4.39 7.82
N SER A 54 -3.45 3.17 7.31
CA SER A 54 -4.47 2.11 7.30
C SER A 54 -5.03 1.82 8.70
N ASN A 55 -4.15 1.74 9.71
CA ASN A 55 -4.57 1.54 11.09
C ASN A 55 -5.32 2.77 11.63
N LEU A 56 -4.85 3.98 11.35
CA LEU A 56 -5.50 5.23 11.77
C LEU A 56 -6.92 5.32 11.21
N VAL A 57 -7.13 5.07 9.91
CA VAL A 57 -8.45 5.12 9.28
C VAL A 57 -9.42 4.15 9.96
N ARG A 58 -8.99 2.90 10.23
CA ARG A 58 -9.83 1.92 10.94
C ARG A 58 -10.22 2.39 12.34
N TRP A 59 -9.29 2.98 13.09
CA TRP A 59 -9.59 3.52 14.42
C TRP A 59 -10.52 4.73 14.35
N SER A 60 -10.29 5.63 13.38
CA SER A 60 -11.15 6.79 13.14
C SER A 60 -12.59 6.38 12.81
N GLY A 61 -12.78 5.34 12.00
CA GLY A 61 -14.10 4.77 11.73
C GLY A 61 -14.75 4.17 12.98
N ASN A 62 -13.98 3.42 13.80
CA ASN A 62 -14.48 2.84 15.05
C ASN A 62 -14.99 3.90 16.04
N VAL A 63 -14.38 5.09 16.08
CA VAL A 63 -14.81 6.20 16.93
C VAL A 63 -15.75 7.18 16.22
N ARG A 64 -16.20 6.84 15.00
CA ARG A 64 -17.11 7.65 14.17
C ARG A 64 -16.58 9.07 13.88
N TYR A 65 -15.26 9.20 13.80
CA TYR A 65 -14.61 10.43 13.37
C TYR A 65 -14.56 10.56 11.83
N VAL A 66 -14.51 9.42 11.14
CA VAL A 66 -14.58 9.32 9.69
C VAL A 66 -15.80 8.49 9.32
N GLU A 67 -16.58 8.96 8.35
CA GLU A 67 -17.74 8.23 7.83
C GLU A 67 -17.30 6.97 7.09
N ALA A 68 -18.13 5.93 7.07
CA ALA A 68 -17.78 4.62 6.50
C ALA A 68 -17.27 4.74 5.05
N GLU A 69 -18.00 5.46 4.20
CA GLU A 69 -17.66 5.68 2.78
C GLU A 69 -16.31 6.37 2.59
N GLN A 70 -15.99 7.34 3.45
CA GLN A 70 -14.69 8.03 3.43
C GLN A 70 -13.57 7.10 3.90
N GLY A 71 -13.84 6.28 4.92
CA GLY A 71 -12.91 5.28 5.43
C GLY A 71 -12.54 4.26 4.36
N ASP A 72 -13.52 3.75 3.64
CA ASP A 72 -13.30 2.80 2.54
C ASP A 72 -12.47 3.44 1.41
N ALA A 73 -12.83 4.67 0.98
CA ALA A 73 -12.06 5.38 -0.05
C ALA A 73 -10.59 5.61 0.36
N TYR A 74 -10.32 5.95 1.62
CA TYR A 74 -8.93 6.10 2.10
C TYR A 74 -8.19 4.77 2.16
N LEU A 75 -8.86 3.69 2.58
CA LEU A 75 -8.27 2.35 2.63
C LEU A 75 -7.97 1.82 1.22
N ASP A 76 -8.84 2.10 0.25
CA ASP A 76 -8.62 1.77 -1.16
C ASP A 76 -7.41 2.51 -1.72
N GLY A 77 -7.29 3.82 -1.45
CA GLY A 77 -6.13 4.62 -1.90
C GLY A 77 -4.80 4.10 -1.37
N VAL A 78 -4.71 3.77 -0.08
CA VAL A 78 -3.47 3.20 0.49
C VAL A 78 -3.23 1.75 0.05
N GLY A 79 -4.29 0.99 -0.22
CA GLY A 79 -4.20 -0.35 -0.80
C GLY A 79 -3.66 -0.33 -2.23
N VAL A 80 -4.12 0.61 -3.05
CA VAL A 80 -3.62 0.91 -4.40
C VAL A 80 -2.15 1.30 -4.36
N ALA A 81 -1.76 2.23 -3.49
CA ALA A 81 -0.37 2.62 -3.32
C ALA A 81 0.53 1.44 -2.90
N ALA A 82 0.04 0.60 -1.97
CA ALA A 82 0.76 -0.59 -1.54
C ALA A 82 0.93 -1.59 -2.69
N ALA A 83 -0.14 -1.89 -3.43
CA ALA A 83 -0.09 -2.79 -4.56
C ALA A 83 0.84 -2.27 -5.66
N ALA A 84 0.84 -0.96 -5.93
CA ALA A 84 1.72 -0.33 -6.91
C ALA A 84 3.21 -0.57 -6.61
N VAL A 85 3.62 -0.42 -5.34
CA VAL A 85 5.02 -0.43 -4.91
C VAL A 85 5.52 -1.82 -4.52
N PHE A 86 4.70 -2.63 -3.86
CA PHE A 86 5.12 -3.91 -3.26
C PHE A 86 4.55 -5.11 -4.02
N ARG A 87 5.35 -6.17 -4.11
CA ARG A 87 5.00 -7.37 -4.91
C ARG A 87 3.99 -8.27 -4.22
N ASP A 88 4.11 -8.43 -2.91
CA ASP A 88 3.32 -9.31 -2.08
C ASP A 88 3.37 -8.88 -0.60
N TRP A 89 2.60 -9.58 0.24
CA TRP A 89 2.60 -9.38 1.69
C TRP A 89 4.01 -9.52 2.31
N ASP A 90 4.85 -10.38 1.75
CA ASP A 90 6.20 -10.65 2.23
C ASP A 90 7.14 -9.47 1.94
N ASP A 91 7.03 -8.86 0.76
CA ASP A 91 7.76 -7.66 0.37
C ASP A 91 7.34 -6.45 1.18
N PHE A 92 6.03 -6.24 1.30
CA PHE A 92 5.47 -5.18 2.13
C PHE A 92 5.90 -5.30 3.59
N SER A 93 5.83 -6.51 4.17
CA SER A 93 6.18 -6.73 5.56
C SER A 93 7.66 -6.51 5.85
N ARG A 94 8.56 -6.90 4.94
CA ARG A 94 10.01 -6.62 5.08
C ARG A 94 10.28 -5.13 5.12
N ALA A 95 9.73 -4.38 4.16
CA ALA A 95 9.88 -2.92 4.10
C ALA A 95 9.26 -2.25 5.32
N TYR A 96 8.07 -2.68 5.75
CA TYR A 96 7.42 -2.17 6.96
C TYR A 96 8.29 -2.36 8.21
N LEU A 97 8.88 -3.56 8.41
CA LEU A 97 9.72 -3.84 9.56
C LEU A 97 11.03 -3.02 9.53
N ALA A 98 11.60 -2.81 8.35
CA ALA A 98 12.75 -1.92 8.17
C ALA A 98 12.39 -0.47 8.52
N GLY A 99 11.29 0.06 7.99
CA GLY A 99 10.79 1.41 8.28
C GLY A 99 10.40 1.61 9.75
N LEU A 100 9.82 0.58 10.38
CA LEU A 100 9.52 0.55 11.81
C LEU A 100 10.81 0.70 12.65
N SER A 101 11.90 0.04 12.25
CA SER A 101 13.17 0.06 12.97
C SER A 101 13.92 1.39 12.88
N THR A 102 13.69 2.16 11.81
CA THR A 102 14.28 3.50 11.63
C THR A 102 13.51 4.55 12.43
N ARG A 103 12.17 4.44 12.48
CA ARG A 103 11.29 5.43 13.13
C ARG A 103 11.10 5.19 14.63
N PHE A 104 11.19 3.94 15.09
CA PHE A 104 11.29 3.60 16.51
C PHE A 104 12.64 2.93 16.74
N LYS A 105 13.50 3.49 17.61
CA LYS A 105 14.80 2.89 17.94
C LYS A 105 14.61 1.44 18.42
N GLY A 106 14.99 0.47 17.58
CA GLY A 106 14.85 -0.96 17.85
C GLY A 106 13.48 -1.57 17.50
N GLY A 107 12.62 -0.82 16.79
CA GLY A 107 11.27 -1.20 16.44
C GLY A 107 10.33 -1.26 17.65
N SER A 108 9.16 -1.89 17.46
CA SER A 108 8.26 -2.25 18.57
C SER A 108 7.96 -3.73 18.52
N LYS A 109 8.29 -4.43 19.61
CA LYS A 109 8.14 -5.89 19.73
C LYS A 109 6.72 -6.36 19.45
N HIS A 110 5.72 -5.54 19.79
CA HIS A 110 4.32 -5.87 19.53
C HIS A 110 4.01 -5.87 18.03
N TYR A 111 4.51 -4.89 17.27
CA TYR A 111 4.32 -4.86 15.82
C TYR A 111 5.12 -5.94 15.10
N ILE A 112 6.34 -6.23 15.55
CA ILE A 112 7.15 -7.32 15.00
C ILE A 112 6.41 -8.66 15.16
N LYS A 113 5.93 -8.96 16.37
CA LYS A 113 5.13 -10.18 16.62
C LYS A 113 3.83 -10.21 15.82
N ALA A 114 3.17 -9.07 15.66
CA ALA A 114 1.94 -9.00 14.86
C ALA A 114 2.23 -9.31 13.39
N VAL A 115 3.31 -8.79 12.81
CA VAL A 115 3.73 -9.10 11.43
C VAL A 115 4.11 -10.57 11.29
N GLU A 116 4.83 -11.13 12.27
CA GLU A 116 5.15 -12.57 12.28
C GLU A 116 3.88 -13.43 12.30
N TRP A 117 2.91 -13.10 13.17
CA TRP A 117 1.61 -13.78 13.20
C TRP A 117 0.85 -13.66 11.87
N LEU A 118 0.79 -12.45 11.30
CA LEU A 118 0.12 -12.22 10.01
C LEU A 118 0.69 -13.09 8.88
N ARG A 119 2.02 -13.32 8.87
CA ARG A 119 2.70 -14.10 7.82
C ARG A 119 2.69 -15.60 8.04
N THR A 120 2.57 -16.08 9.27
CA THR A 120 2.83 -17.49 9.60
C THR A 120 1.59 -18.24 10.07
N ASP A 121 0.58 -17.55 10.60
CA ASP A 121 -0.65 -18.18 11.08
C ASP A 121 -1.68 -18.26 9.94
N PHE A 122 -2.10 -19.47 9.58
CA PHE A 122 -3.11 -19.71 8.54
C PHE A 122 -4.49 -19.11 8.85
N SER A 123 -4.77 -18.79 10.12
CA SER A 123 -5.99 -18.10 10.52
C SER A 123 -5.93 -16.58 10.32
N SER A 124 -4.74 -16.04 10.02
CA SER A 124 -4.54 -14.62 9.85
C SER A 124 -5.37 -14.07 8.68
N PRO A 125 -5.76 -12.78 8.73
CA PRO A 125 -6.43 -12.16 7.60
C PRO A 125 -5.58 -12.14 6.33
N TRP A 126 -4.24 -12.16 6.40
CA TRP A 126 -3.37 -12.14 5.20
C TRP A 126 -3.42 -13.44 4.39
N PHE A 127 -3.75 -14.57 5.02
CA PHE A 127 -4.00 -15.82 4.30
C PHE A 127 -5.40 -15.86 3.66
N ARG A 128 -6.37 -15.16 4.25
CA ARG A 128 -7.75 -15.07 3.74
C ARG A 128 -7.93 -13.98 2.70
N GLN A 129 -7.07 -12.96 2.73
CA GLN A 129 -7.05 -11.84 1.81
C GLN A 129 -5.78 -11.94 0.95
N PRO A 130 -5.86 -12.56 -0.24
CA PRO A 130 -4.70 -12.65 -1.11
C PRO A 130 -4.19 -11.24 -1.43
N TRP A 131 -2.87 -11.08 -1.49
CA TRP A 131 -2.29 -9.85 -2.02
C TRP A 131 -2.82 -9.66 -3.43
N ILE A 132 -3.11 -8.42 -3.80
CA ILE A 132 -3.48 -8.07 -5.17
C ILE A 132 -2.24 -8.33 -6.02
N THR A 133 -2.14 -9.53 -6.57
CA THR A 133 -0.96 -9.96 -7.32
C THR A 133 -0.78 -9.03 -8.51
N ALA A 134 0.32 -8.30 -8.52
CA ALA A 134 0.85 -7.70 -9.73
C ALA A 134 0.89 -8.77 -10.83
N ILE A 135 0.42 -8.42 -12.02
CA ILE A 135 0.37 -9.30 -13.19
C ILE A 135 1.73 -9.99 -13.35
N LYS A 136 1.74 -11.33 -13.41
CA LYS A 136 2.89 -12.05 -13.97
C LYS A 136 3.08 -11.52 -15.38
N SER A 137 4.17 -10.81 -15.66
CA SER A 137 4.53 -10.45 -17.03
C SER A 137 4.59 -11.73 -17.85
N THR A 138 3.57 -11.96 -18.67
CA THR A 138 3.62 -12.98 -19.71
C THR A 138 4.61 -12.48 -20.73
N LYS A 139 5.74 -13.18 -20.85
CA LYS A 139 6.76 -12.97 -21.89
C LYS A 139 6.18 -13.13 -23.28
#